data_AF-A0A3C0FYG0-F1
#
_entry.id   AF-A0A3C0FYG0-F1
#
_cell.length_a   1.000
_cell.length_b   1.000
_cell.length_c   1.000
_cell.angle_alpha   90.00
_cell.angle_beta   90.00
_cell.angle_gamma   90.00
#
_symmetry.space_group_name_H-M   'P 1'
#
loop_
_entity.id
_entity.type
_entity.pdbx_description
1 polymer ?
#
loop_
_entity_poly.entity_id
_entity_poly.type
_entity_poly.pdbx_seq_one_letter_code
_entity_poly.pdbx_strand_id
1 'polypeptide(L)'
;PMLTQFCSAFSHFFNNGVTIRPDRLKVPALQPDNRTQAVYYSTLVNTGIITPNEAREGLRFPKLENNDSIRIPQNITGSATDATQGGRPQDGETPEENEEANNEN
;
A
#
# COMPACT_ATOMS: atom_id res chain seq x y z
N PRO A 1 -1.76 28.56 -1.61
CA PRO A 1 -1.32 29.61 -2.55
C PRO A 1 -0.68 30.83 -1.84
N MET A 2 -1.39 31.47 -0.91
CA MET A 2 -0.94 32.71 -0.25
C MET A 2 0.32 32.52 0.64
N LEU A 3 0.36 31.44 1.43
CA LEU A 3 1.51 31.12 2.28
C LEU A 3 2.81 30.93 1.48
N THR A 4 2.72 30.31 0.30
CA THR A 4 3.88 30.12 -0.59
C THR A 4 4.40 31.45 -1.14
N GLN A 5 3.50 32.38 -1.48
CA GLN A 5 3.87 33.73 -1.94
C GLN A 5 4.57 34.52 -0.82
N PHE A 6 4.06 34.44 0.41
CA PHE A 6 4.68 35.06 1.58
C PHE A 6 6.09 34.51 1.85
N CYS A 7 6.26 33.19 1.87
CA CYS A 7 7.58 32.58 2.03
C CYS A 7 8.56 32.99 0.92
N SER A 8 8.07 33.10 -0.33
CA SER A 8 8.88 33.54 -1.47
C SER A 8 9.34 34.99 -1.32
N ALA A 9 8.44 35.90 -0.94
CA ALA A 9 8.75 37.30 -0.73
C ALA A 9 9.79 37.50 0.39
N PHE A 10 9.66 36.78 1.51
CA PHE A 10 10.65 36.83 2.59
C PHE A 10 11.99 36.22 2.19
N SER A 11 11.98 35.10 1.46
CA SER A 11 13.23 34.50 0.94
C SER A 11 13.97 35.47 0.02
N HIS A 12 13.24 36.21 -0.83
CA HIS A 12 13.79 37.25 -1.70
C HIS A 12 14.31 38.47 -0.91
N PHE A 13 13.60 38.91 0.12
CA PHE A 13 14.03 40.03 0.98
C PHE A 13 15.42 39.77 1.61
N PHE A 14 15.71 38.51 1.98
CA PHE A 14 17.01 38.10 2.50
C PHE A 14 18.01 37.65 1.41
N ASN A 15 17.91 38.20 0.18
CA ASN A 15 18.79 37.89 -0.96
C ASN A 15 18.91 36.37 -1.24
N ASN A 16 17.82 35.62 -1.07
CA ASN A 16 17.77 34.16 -1.21
C ASN A 16 18.78 33.39 -0.33
N GLY A 17 19.38 34.03 0.67
CA GLY A 17 20.29 33.38 1.62
C GLY A 17 19.58 32.50 2.65
N VAL A 18 18.25 32.62 2.75
CA VAL A 18 17.42 31.87 3.71
C VAL A 18 16.31 31.15 2.96
N THR A 19 16.22 29.83 3.16
CA THR A 19 15.14 29.01 2.61
C THR A 19 14.03 28.87 3.65
N ILE A 20 12.90 29.55 3.41
CA ILE A 20 11.71 29.45 4.26
C ILE A 20 10.73 28.47 3.63
N ARG A 21 10.44 27.35 4.31
CA ARG A 21 9.42 26.39 3.86
C ARG A 21 8.30 26.27 4.88
N PRO A 22 7.03 26.26 4.44
CA PRO A 22 5.92 26.05 5.35
C PRO A 22 5.93 24.61 5.87
N ASP A 23 5.92 24.46 7.20
CA ASP A 23 5.73 23.16 7.85
C ASP A 23 4.25 22.76 7.76
N ARG A 24 3.93 21.94 6.76
CA ARG A 24 2.58 21.44 6.50
C ARG A 24 2.20 20.28 7.42
N LEU A 25 3.17 19.70 8.13
CA LEU A 25 2.99 18.49 8.93
C LEU A 25 2.50 18.82 10.34
N LYS A 26 2.78 20.03 10.86
CA LYS A 26 2.30 20.48 12.18
C LYS A 26 0.89 21.04 12.18
N VAL A 27 0.36 21.49 11.04
CA VAL A 27 -0.97 22.08 10.94
C VAL A 27 -1.96 21.00 10.50
N PRO A 28 -2.92 20.57 11.35
CA PRO A 28 -3.88 19.50 11.01
C PRO A 28 -4.66 19.75 9.72
N ALA A 29 -4.96 21.02 9.41
CA ALA A 29 -5.67 21.41 8.19
C ALA A 29 -4.82 21.32 6.90
N LEU A 30 -3.49 21.21 7.01
CA LEU A 30 -2.58 21.06 5.86
C LEU A 30 -2.01 19.65 5.73
N GLN A 31 -2.30 18.77 6.70
CA GLN A 31 -1.97 17.37 6.59
C GLN A 31 -2.79 16.77 5.43
N PRO A 32 -2.18 15.91 4.60
CA PRO A 32 -2.96 15.10 3.68
C PRO A 32 -3.97 14.30 4.50
N ASP A 33 -5.18 14.11 3.97
CA ASP A 33 -6.21 13.28 4.61
C ASP A 33 -5.58 11.96 5.08
N ASN A 34 -5.74 11.62 6.36
CA ASN A 34 -5.24 10.38 6.94
C ASN A 34 -5.71 9.16 6.13
N ARG A 35 -6.91 9.24 5.54
CA ARG A 35 -7.44 8.24 4.60
C ARG A 35 -6.58 8.14 3.35
N THR A 36 -6.21 9.26 2.74
CA THR A 36 -5.34 9.27 1.55
C THR A 36 -3.96 8.71 1.86
N GLN A 37 -3.37 9.08 3.01
CA GLN A 37 -2.07 8.53 3.43
C GLN A 37 -2.16 7.02 3.69
N ALA A 38 -3.20 6.55 4.37
CA ALA A 38 -3.42 5.13 4.63
C ALA A 38 -3.57 4.32 3.33
N VAL A 39 -4.33 4.83 2.36
CA VAL A 39 -4.50 4.18 1.05
C VAL A 39 -3.17 4.16 0.26
N TYR A 40 -2.42 5.26 0.28
CA TYR A 40 -1.12 5.35 -0.40
C TYR A 40 -0.12 4.32 0.15
N TYR A 41 0.09 4.30 1.47
CA TYR A 41 1.03 3.36 2.09
C TYR A 41 0.55 1.91 2.00
N SER A 42 -0.75 1.65 2.11
CA SER A 42 -1.32 0.30 1.89
C SER A 42 -1.01 -0.21 0.48
N THR A 43 -1.16 0.64 -0.53
CA THR A 43 -0.81 0.30 -1.91
C THR A 43 0.66 -0.08 -2.03
N LEU A 44 1.57 0.74 -1.50
CA LEU A 44 3.02 0.49 -1.60
C LEU A 44 3.46 -0.80 -0.89
N VAL A 45 2.85 -1.13 0.26
CA VAL A 45 3.12 -2.37 0.99
C VAL A 45 2.59 -3.59 0.23
N ASN A 46 1.42 -3.47 -0.39
CA ASN A 46 0.79 -4.57 -1.16
C ASN A 46 1.49 -4.81 -2.50
N THR A 47 2.04 -3.77 -3.12
CA THR A 47 2.87 -3.90 -4.33
C THR A 47 4.30 -4.34 -4.04
N GLY A 48 4.68 -4.46 -2.77
CA GLY A 48 6.02 -4.90 -2.38
C GLY A 48 7.13 -3.88 -2.64
N ILE A 49 6.80 -2.57 -2.71
CA ILE A 49 7.79 -1.51 -2.91
C ILE A 49 8.44 -1.13 -1.57
N ILE A 50 7.65 -1.10 -0.50
CA ILE A 50 8.11 -0.78 0.86
C ILE A 50 7.65 -1.85 1.85
N THR A 51 8.32 -1.89 2.99
CA THR A 51 7.97 -2.74 4.12
C THR A 51 6.80 -2.16 4.94
N PRO A 52 6.03 -3.01 5.64
CA PRO A 52 5.01 -2.54 6.57
C PRO A 52 5.55 -1.56 7.63
N ASN A 53 6.78 -1.74 8.12
CA ASN A 53 7.38 -0.82 9.09
C ASN A 53 7.76 0.55 8.51
N GLU A 54 8.18 0.63 7.25
CA GLU A 54 8.40 1.91 6.57
C GLU A 54 7.08 2.69 6.40
N ALA A 55 6.00 2.00 6.05
CA ALA A 55 4.66 2.59 6.04
C ALA A 55 4.23 3.12 7.42
N ARG A 56 4.54 2.37 8.49
CA ARG A 56 4.24 2.79 9.87
C ARG A 56 5.04 4.02 10.28
N GLU A 57 6.33 4.08 9.94
CA GLU A 57 7.18 5.24 10.19
C GLU A 57 6.63 6.49 9.46
N GLY A 58 6.22 6.36 8.20
CA GLY A 58 5.59 7.43 7.42
C GLY A 58 4.26 7.93 8.00
N LEU A 59 3.52 7.04 8.69
CA LEU A 59 2.27 7.35 9.40
C LEU A 59 2.48 7.70 10.89
N ARG A 60 3.73 7.78 11.36
CA ARG A 60 4.11 8.05 12.77
C ARG A 60 3.61 6.99 13.77
N PHE A 61 3.45 5.76 13.33
CA PHE A 61 3.24 4.61 14.21
C PHE A 61 4.57 3.97 14.61
N PRO A 62 4.68 3.41 15.83
CA PRO A 62 5.87 2.69 16.25
C PRO A 62 6.08 1.44 15.38
N LYS A 63 7.33 1.06 15.12
CA LYS A 63 7.65 -0.18 14.38
C LYS A 63 7.14 -1.41 15.14
N LEU A 64 6.78 -2.45 14.41
CA LEU A 64 6.41 -3.75 14.96
C LEU A 64 7.53 -4.76 14.65
N GLU A 65 7.76 -5.71 15.55
CA GLU A 65 8.69 -6.80 15.30
C GLU A 65 8.24 -7.60 14.06
N ASN A 66 9.22 -8.13 13.31
CA ASN A 66 9.01 -8.98 12.14
C ASN A 66 8.18 -8.36 11.00
N ASN A 67 8.15 -7.02 10.90
CA ASN A 67 7.41 -6.28 9.86
C ASN A 67 8.31 -5.51 8.88
N ASP A 68 9.58 -5.91 8.79
CA ASP A 68 10.60 -5.36 7.87
C ASP A 68 10.77 -6.20 6.60
N SER A 69 9.93 -7.22 6.38
CA SER A 69 9.95 -8.03 5.15
C SER A 69 9.01 -7.46 4.08
N ILE A 70 9.51 -7.36 2.85
CA ILE A 70 8.70 -7.04 1.67
C ILE A 70 7.71 -8.20 1.40
N ARG A 71 6.43 -7.87 1.21
CA ARG A 71 5.42 -8.86 0.77
C ARG A 71 5.55 -9.08 -0.73
N ILE A 72 5.49 -10.33 -1.16
CA ILE A 72 5.37 -10.64 -2.59
C ILE A 72 3.92 -10.37 -3.03
N PRO A 73 3.69 -9.54 -4.06
CA PRO A 73 2.35 -9.22 -4.53
C PRO A 73 1.61 -10.47 -5.00
N GLN A 74 0.39 -10.68 -4.51
CA GLN A 74 -0.45 -11.82 -4.88
C GLN A 74 -0.69 -11.94 -6.40
N ASN A 75 -0.63 -10.82 -7.13
CA ASN A 75 -0.76 -10.79 -8.59
C ASN A 75 0.42 -11.45 -9.34
N ILE A 76 1.56 -11.67 -8.67
CA ILE A 76 2.78 -12.27 -9.23
C ILE A 76 3.03 -13.67 -8.63
N THR A 77 2.44 -13.96 -7.46
CA THR A 77 2.67 -15.19 -6.67
C THR A 77 2.14 -16.47 -7.31
N GLY A 78 1.11 -16.42 -8.16
CA GLY A 78 0.47 -17.65 -8.66
C GLY A 78 1.11 -18.29 -9.90
N SER A 79 1.73 -17.50 -10.78
CA SER A 79 2.18 -17.99 -12.10
C SER A 79 3.52 -17.43 -12.59
N ALA A 80 4.03 -16.35 -11.98
CA ALA A 80 5.29 -15.73 -12.39
C ALA A 80 6.49 -16.12 -11.50
N THR A 81 6.24 -16.63 -10.29
CA THR A 81 7.29 -17.08 -9.35
C THR A 81 7.51 -18.58 -9.37
N ASP A 82 6.50 -19.37 -9.77
CA ASP A 82 6.60 -20.81 -9.95
C ASP A 82 5.80 -21.25 -11.18
N ALA A 83 6.51 -21.51 -12.29
CA ALA A 83 5.90 -21.94 -13.55
C ALA A 83 5.25 -23.34 -13.46
N THR A 84 5.49 -24.08 -12.37
CA THR A 84 4.96 -25.44 -12.17
C THR A 84 3.57 -25.47 -11.53
N GLN A 85 3.13 -24.36 -10.93
CA GLN A 85 1.78 -24.18 -10.36
C GLN A 85 0.77 -23.65 -11.38
N GLY A 86 1.19 -23.45 -12.63
CA GLY A 86 0.33 -23.17 -13.77
C GLY A 86 -0.46 -24.40 -14.20
N GLY A 87 -1.44 -24.80 -13.38
CA GLY A 87 -2.34 -25.90 -13.71
C GLY A 87 -3.37 -25.48 -14.75
N ARG A 88 -3.22 -25.96 -15.99
CA ARG A 88 -4.40 -26.32 -16.78
C ARG A 88 -5.24 -27.24 -15.87
N PRO A 89 -6.55 -27.01 -15.66
CA PRO A 89 -7.39 -28.01 -15.01
C PRO A 89 -7.13 -29.36 -15.69
N GLN A 90 -6.87 -30.43 -14.92
CA GLN A 90 -6.84 -31.75 -15.52
C GLN A 90 -8.23 -31.99 -16.12
N ASP A 91 -8.30 -32.13 -17.44
CA ASP A 91 -9.52 -32.55 -18.13
C ASP A 91 -9.82 -33.98 -17.66
N GLY A 92 -10.59 -34.13 -16.56
CA GLY A 92 -10.78 -35.46 -15.99
C GLY A 92 -11.61 -35.63 -14.72
N GLU A 93 -12.14 -34.58 -14.08
CA GLU A 93 -13.13 -34.76 -13.00
C GLU A 93 -14.49 -34.24 -13.47
N THR A 94 -15.19 -35.09 -14.22
CA THR A 94 -16.64 -35.05 -14.28
C THR A 94 -17.18 -35.06 -12.84
N PRO A 95 -18.02 -34.10 -12.42
CA PRO A 95 -18.77 -34.26 -11.19
C PRO A 95 -19.65 -35.48 -11.38
N GLU A 96 -19.39 -36.56 -10.65
CA GLU A 96 -20.32 -37.67 -10.57
C GLU A 96 -21.66 -37.12 -10.05
N GLU A 97 -22.64 -37.12 -10.94
CA GLU A 97 -24.06 -37.03 -10.60
C GLU A 97 -24.35 -38.17 -9.61
N ASN A 98 -24.48 -37.84 -8.32
CA ASN A 98 -25.17 -38.72 -7.38
C ASN A 98 -26.67 -38.61 -7.66
N GLU A 99 -27.14 -39.32 -8.69
CA GLU A 99 -28.49 -39.85 -8.73
C GLU A 99 -28.51 -41.26 -8.11
N GLU A 100 -29.69 -41.66 -7.66
CA GLU A 100 -30.06 -42.93 -6.99
C GLU A 100 -29.97 -42.91 -5.44
N ALA A 101 -31.00 -43.27 -4.67
CA ALA A 101 -32.35 -43.70 -4.98
C ALA A 101 -33.23 -43.60 -3.72
N ASN A 102 -34.54 -43.43 -3.93
CA ASN A 102 -35.58 -43.86 -3.01
C ASN A 102 -35.37 -45.33 -2.59
N ASN A 103 -35.41 -45.65 -1.29
CA ASN A 103 -36.35 -46.64 -0.78
C ASN A 103 -36.44 -46.67 0.76
N GLU A 104 -37.68 -46.42 1.22
CA GLU A 104 -38.44 -47.05 2.31
C GLU A 104 -37.77 -47.40 3.65
N ASN A 105 -38.28 -46.76 4.72
CA ASN A 105 -38.83 -47.44 5.90
C ASN A 105 -39.87 -46.56 6.60
#